data_AF-A0A227JCJ5-F1
#
_entry.id   AF-A0A227JCJ5-F1
#
_cell.length_a   1.000
_cell.length_b   1.000
_cell.length_c   1.000
_cell.angle_alpha   90.00
_cell.angle_beta   90.00
_cell.angle_gamma   90.00
#
_symmetry.space_group_name_H-M   'P 1'
#
loop_
_entity.id
_entity.type
_entity.pdbx_description
1 polymer ?
#
loop_
_entity_poly.entity_id
_entity_poly.type
_entity_poly.pdbx_seq_one_letter_code
_entity_poly.pdbx_strand_id
1 'polypeptide(L)'
;MTTATKNLSGEAPKKRNSKLLPDGPDWTFELLERYHKEIKRVAEHYRLDTYPNQIEVITSEQMMDAYSSIGMPINYNHWSFGKKFIQTEQNYKHGQMGLAYEIVINSDPCIAYLMEENTVTMQALVIAHACYGHNSFFKGNYLFQTWTDASSIIDYLLFAKKYLAECEERYGVQEVEKLLDSCHALMNFGVDRYKRPEKISITEEKARQEEREAYLQSQVNELWRTVPRAKTKEEDIKERFPSEPQENLLYFFEKHAPLLEPWQREVVRIVRKISQYFYPQKQTQVMNEGWATFWHYTILNHLYDEGIVSEKFILEFLHSHTSVVAQP
;
A
#
# COMPACT_ATOMS: atom_id res chain seq x y z
N MET A 1 -9.44 -7.72 -83.15
CA MET A 1 -9.85 -8.62 -82.04
C MET A 1 -8.94 -8.32 -80.86
N THR A 2 -9.45 -7.52 -79.93
CA THR A 2 -8.71 -6.93 -78.81
C THR A 2 -8.83 -7.87 -77.62
N THR A 3 -7.71 -8.40 -77.14
CA THR A 3 -7.61 -9.25 -75.95
C THR A 3 -7.86 -8.42 -74.69
N ALA A 4 -8.98 -8.68 -74.02
CA ALA A 4 -9.31 -8.11 -72.72
C ALA A 4 -8.60 -8.89 -71.61
N THR A 5 -7.69 -8.22 -70.92
CA THR A 5 -7.08 -8.67 -69.66
C THR A 5 -8.13 -8.64 -68.55
N LYS A 6 -8.34 -9.80 -67.91
CA LYS A 6 -9.25 -10.00 -66.78
C LYS A 6 -8.56 -9.46 -65.51
N ASN A 7 -8.94 -8.27 -65.06
CA ASN A 7 -8.53 -7.77 -63.75
C ASN A 7 -9.23 -8.60 -62.66
N LEU A 8 -8.43 -9.29 -61.86
CA LEU A 8 -8.83 -9.85 -60.56
C LEU A 8 -9.11 -8.67 -59.62
N SER A 9 -10.38 -8.37 -59.41
CA SER A 9 -10.82 -7.40 -58.41
C SER A 9 -10.46 -7.94 -57.02
N GLY A 10 -9.46 -7.32 -56.40
CA GLY A 10 -9.09 -7.55 -55.02
C GLY A 10 -10.28 -7.34 -54.09
N GLU A 11 -10.40 -8.23 -53.12
CA GLU A 11 -11.34 -8.11 -52.01
C GLU A 11 -11.22 -6.73 -51.37
N ALA A 12 -12.36 -6.08 -51.18
CA ALA A 12 -12.45 -4.83 -50.43
C ALA A 12 -11.91 -5.05 -49.01
N PRO A 13 -11.15 -4.09 -48.44
CA PRO A 13 -10.64 -4.22 -47.09
C PRO A 13 -11.84 -4.36 -46.13
N LYS A 14 -11.85 -5.45 -45.34
CA LYS A 14 -12.83 -5.66 -44.27
C LYS A 14 -12.92 -4.37 -43.43
N LYS A 15 -14.13 -3.82 -43.28
CA LYS A 15 -14.40 -2.67 -42.41
C LYS A 15 -13.77 -2.96 -41.03
N ARG A 16 -12.78 -2.16 -40.63
CA ARG A 16 -12.24 -2.18 -39.26
C ARG A 16 -13.41 -2.01 -38.30
N ASN A 17 -13.55 -2.95 -37.37
CA ASN A 17 -14.61 -2.97 -36.37
C ASN A 17 -14.60 -1.63 -35.60
N SER A 18 -15.67 -0.84 -35.67
CA SER A 18 -15.67 0.53 -35.12
C SER A 18 -15.62 0.57 -33.58
N LYS A 19 -15.67 -0.59 -32.93
CA LYS A 19 -15.62 -0.77 -31.48
C LYS A 19 -14.22 -1.03 -30.92
N LEU A 20 -13.26 -1.39 -31.77
CA LEU A 20 -11.91 -1.72 -31.31
C LEU A 20 -11.20 -0.50 -30.74
N LEU A 21 -10.65 -0.64 -29.54
CA LEU A 21 -9.74 0.34 -28.96
C LEU A 21 -8.37 0.27 -29.67
N PRO A 22 -7.68 1.41 -29.82
CA PRO A 22 -6.30 1.43 -30.32
C PRO A 22 -5.37 0.59 -29.43
N ASP A 23 -4.53 -0.24 -30.06
CA ASP A 23 -3.60 -1.21 -29.46
C ASP A 23 -2.14 -0.96 -29.89
N GLY A 24 -1.79 0.32 -30.12
CA GLY A 24 -0.42 0.77 -30.37
C GLY A 24 0.47 0.62 -29.14
N PRO A 25 1.80 0.62 -29.27
CA PRO A 25 2.70 0.56 -28.12
C PRO A 25 2.56 1.81 -27.23
N ASP A 26 2.36 2.97 -27.85
CA ASP A 26 2.20 4.26 -27.17
C ASP A 26 0.81 4.40 -26.54
N TRP A 27 0.76 5.15 -25.44
CA TRP A 27 -0.48 5.49 -24.74
C TRP A 27 -0.62 7.02 -24.62
N THR A 28 -1.86 7.48 -24.44
CA THR A 28 -2.20 8.86 -24.08
C THR A 28 -3.18 8.84 -22.92
N PHE A 29 -3.27 9.91 -22.12
CA PHE A 29 -4.23 9.99 -21.01
C PHE A 29 -5.68 9.73 -21.48
N GLU A 30 -6.03 10.22 -22.67
CA GLU A 30 -7.34 9.99 -23.28
C GLU A 30 -7.57 8.52 -23.62
N LEU A 31 -6.53 7.83 -24.09
CA LEU A 31 -6.60 6.40 -24.39
C LEU A 31 -6.70 5.57 -23.10
N LEU A 32 -5.92 5.92 -22.08
CA LEU A 32 -6.00 5.29 -20.76
C LEU A 32 -7.39 5.44 -20.15
N GLU A 33 -7.99 6.62 -20.25
CA GLU A 33 -9.35 6.86 -19.76
C GLU A 33 -10.39 6.01 -20.51
N ARG A 34 -10.21 5.82 -21.83
CA ARG A 34 -11.07 4.92 -22.62
C ARG A 34 -10.94 3.46 -22.18
N TYR A 35 -9.72 2.97 -21.98
CA TYR A 35 -9.51 1.62 -21.45
C TYR A 35 -10.08 1.49 -20.04
N HIS A 36 -9.81 2.45 -19.17
CA HIS A 36 -10.32 2.51 -17.81
C HIS A 36 -11.85 2.43 -17.79
N LYS A 37 -12.54 3.18 -18.66
CA LYS A 37 -14.01 3.15 -18.77
C LYS A 37 -14.55 1.78 -19.19
N GLU A 38 -13.94 1.14 -20.17
CA GLU A 38 -14.38 -0.20 -20.62
C GLU A 38 -14.08 -1.27 -19.56
N ILE A 39 -12.92 -1.22 -18.91
CA ILE A 39 -12.57 -2.10 -17.79
C ILE A 39 -13.56 -1.89 -16.64
N LYS A 40 -13.88 -0.63 -16.31
CA LYS A 40 -14.87 -0.27 -15.28
C LYS A 40 -16.23 -0.88 -15.59
N ARG A 41 -16.71 -0.75 -16.82
CA ARG A 41 -18.00 -1.31 -17.25
C ARG A 41 -18.05 -2.82 -17.03
N VAL A 42 -16.99 -3.53 -17.36
CA VAL A 42 -16.91 -4.99 -17.16
C VAL A 42 -16.80 -5.33 -15.67
N ALA A 43 -16.01 -4.59 -14.89
CA ALA A 43 -15.93 -4.78 -13.44
C ALA A 43 -17.30 -4.57 -12.75
N GLU A 44 -18.05 -3.54 -13.16
CA GLU A 44 -19.41 -3.28 -12.68
C GLU A 44 -20.39 -4.38 -13.10
N HIS A 45 -20.25 -4.93 -14.31
CA HIS A 45 -21.03 -6.08 -14.77
C HIS A 45 -20.87 -7.30 -13.83
N TYR A 46 -19.66 -7.56 -13.37
CA TYR A 46 -19.36 -8.60 -12.38
C TYR A 46 -19.59 -8.19 -10.93
N ARG A 47 -20.03 -6.94 -10.68
CA ARG A 47 -20.32 -6.37 -9.36
C ARG A 47 -19.11 -6.35 -8.43
N LEU A 48 -17.91 -6.06 -8.97
CA LEU A 48 -16.75 -5.81 -8.12
C LEU A 48 -17.01 -4.56 -7.29
N ASP A 49 -16.96 -4.71 -5.97
CA ASP A 49 -17.05 -3.57 -5.06
C ASP A 49 -15.65 -3.00 -4.82
N THR A 50 -15.41 -1.77 -5.25
CA THR A 50 -14.12 -1.08 -5.16
C THR A 50 -14.25 0.29 -4.49
N TYR A 51 -13.16 0.81 -3.93
CA TYR A 51 -13.05 2.23 -3.63
C TYR A 51 -12.94 3.03 -4.94
N PRO A 52 -13.25 4.33 -4.96
CA PRO A 52 -12.98 5.18 -6.11
C PRO A 52 -11.49 5.08 -6.50
N ASN A 53 -11.20 4.96 -7.80
CA ASN A 53 -9.84 4.83 -8.29
C ASN A 53 -9.22 6.20 -8.58
N GLN A 54 -7.98 6.39 -8.15
CA GLN A 54 -7.11 7.49 -8.53
C GLN A 54 -5.88 6.91 -9.25
N ILE A 55 -5.81 7.11 -10.56
CA ILE A 55 -4.75 6.60 -11.41
C ILE A 55 -3.69 7.68 -11.58
N GLU A 56 -2.45 7.36 -11.23
CA GLU A 56 -1.29 8.25 -11.39
C GLU A 56 -0.21 7.55 -12.22
N VAL A 57 0.27 8.22 -13.27
CA VAL A 57 1.39 7.70 -14.06
C VAL A 57 2.69 8.27 -13.50
N ILE A 58 3.65 7.39 -13.22
CA ILE A 58 4.92 7.73 -12.59
C ILE A 58 6.11 7.19 -13.39
N THR A 59 7.26 7.84 -13.23
CA THR A 59 8.52 7.39 -13.84
C THR A 59 9.09 6.17 -13.12
N SER A 60 9.99 5.43 -13.76
CA SER A 60 10.75 4.35 -13.11
C SER A 60 11.43 4.77 -11.79
N GLU A 61 11.96 6.00 -11.72
CA GLU A 61 12.63 6.53 -10.52
C GLU A 61 11.63 6.73 -9.36
N GLN A 62 10.50 7.35 -9.65
CA GLN A 62 9.42 7.54 -8.68
C GLN A 62 8.86 6.20 -8.18
N MET A 63 8.81 5.20 -9.05
CA MET A 63 8.40 3.86 -8.66
C MET A 63 9.40 3.22 -7.67
N MET A 64 10.70 3.35 -7.92
CA MET A 64 11.72 2.85 -6.99
C MET A 64 11.64 3.54 -5.64
N ASP A 65 11.41 4.86 -5.63
CA ASP A 65 11.24 5.64 -4.41
C ASP A 65 10.03 5.15 -3.61
N ALA A 66 8.88 4.98 -4.29
CA ALA A 66 7.67 4.43 -3.68
C ALA A 66 7.91 3.02 -3.11
N TYR A 67 8.60 2.12 -3.83
CA TYR A 67 8.95 0.77 -3.33
C TYR A 67 9.86 0.78 -2.09
N SER A 68 10.80 1.70 -2.06
CA SER A 68 11.71 1.88 -0.92
C SER A 68 10.93 2.32 0.33
N SER A 69 9.89 3.11 0.13
CA SER A 69 8.98 3.67 1.14
C SER A 69 7.73 2.83 1.42
N ILE A 70 7.73 1.53 1.10
CA ILE A 70 6.61 0.58 1.33
C ILE A 70 5.33 1.00 0.57
N GLY A 71 5.50 1.62 -0.59
CA GLY A 71 4.42 2.02 -1.49
C GLY A 71 3.67 3.29 -1.07
N MET A 72 4.10 4.01 -0.02
CA MET A 72 3.39 5.20 0.44
C MET A 72 3.87 6.48 -0.26
N PRO A 73 2.97 7.42 -0.62
CA PRO A 73 3.35 8.67 -1.27
C PRO A 73 4.06 9.62 -0.30
N ILE A 74 3.80 9.46 0.99
CA ILE A 74 4.29 10.32 2.05
C ILE A 74 4.75 9.43 3.20
N ASN A 75 6.04 9.50 3.50
CA ASN A 75 6.62 8.82 4.65
C ASN A 75 7.56 9.79 5.40
N TYR A 76 7.89 9.44 6.65
CA TYR A 76 8.99 10.10 7.36
C TYR A 76 10.34 9.61 6.86
N ASN A 77 11.38 10.39 7.12
CA ASN A 77 12.72 10.05 6.69
C ASN A 77 13.32 8.98 7.60
N HIS A 78 13.90 7.95 7.00
CA HIS A 78 14.67 6.94 7.72
C HIS A 78 15.72 6.34 6.78
N TRP A 79 16.95 6.17 7.27
CA TRP A 79 18.07 5.70 6.44
C TRP A 79 17.83 4.31 5.83
N SER A 80 17.02 3.46 6.49
CA SER A 80 16.71 2.13 5.98
C SER A 80 15.96 2.17 4.65
N PHE A 81 15.13 3.21 4.42
CA PHE A 81 14.43 3.40 3.15
C PHE A 81 15.43 3.74 2.05
N GLY A 82 16.36 4.67 2.31
CA GLY A 82 17.44 5.00 1.37
C GLY A 82 18.34 3.80 1.04
N LYS A 83 18.69 2.98 2.04
CA LYS A 83 19.42 1.72 1.82
C LYS A 83 18.65 0.78 0.88
N LYS A 84 17.33 0.63 1.10
CA LYS A 84 16.47 -0.22 0.27
C LYS A 84 16.30 0.33 -1.14
N PHE A 85 16.23 1.66 -1.29
CA PHE A 85 16.23 2.34 -2.59
C PHE A 85 17.48 1.98 -3.39
N ILE A 86 18.67 2.20 -2.82
CA ILE A 86 19.94 1.91 -3.49
C ILE A 86 20.02 0.43 -3.90
N GLN A 87 19.59 -0.48 -3.02
CA GLN A 87 19.56 -1.91 -3.34
C GLN A 87 18.62 -2.23 -4.52
N THR A 88 17.43 -1.63 -4.54
CA THR A 88 16.43 -1.83 -5.60
C THR A 88 16.92 -1.25 -6.92
N GLU A 89 17.46 -0.03 -6.90
CA GLU A 89 18.02 0.65 -8.06
C GLU A 89 19.19 -0.15 -8.67
N GLN A 90 20.10 -0.65 -7.82
CA GLN A 90 21.21 -1.47 -8.28
C GLN A 90 20.73 -2.75 -8.95
N ASN A 91 19.80 -3.49 -8.32
CA ASN A 91 19.26 -4.72 -8.88
C ASN A 91 18.58 -4.48 -10.24
N TYR A 92 17.86 -3.37 -10.37
CA TYR A 92 17.23 -2.97 -11.63
C TYR A 92 18.27 -2.62 -12.71
N LYS A 93 19.26 -1.77 -12.39
CA LYS A 93 20.32 -1.37 -13.34
C LYS A 93 21.14 -2.56 -13.83
N HIS A 94 21.34 -3.58 -13.00
CA HIS A 94 22.05 -4.80 -13.36
C HIS A 94 21.16 -5.83 -14.09
N GLY A 95 19.89 -5.52 -14.33
CA GLY A 95 18.93 -6.42 -14.99
C GLY A 95 18.62 -7.68 -14.16
N GLN A 96 18.93 -7.68 -12.86
CA GLN A 96 18.68 -8.81 -11.96
C GLN A 96 17.21 -8.89 -11.54
N MET A 97 16.49 -7.77 -11.61
CA MET A 97 15.09 -7.66 -11.24
C MET A 97 14.37 -6.73 -12.21
N GLY A 98 13.23 -7.15 -12.75
CA GLY A 98 12.31 -6.24 -13.43
C GLY A 98 11.63 -5.30 -12.42
N LEU A 99 11.23 -4.11 -12.86
CA LEU A 99 10.31 -3.29 -12.07
C LEU A 99 8.93 -3.97 -12.08
N ALA A 100 8.24 -3.88 -10.95
CA ALA A 100 6.82 -4.21 -10.94
C ALA A 100 6.08 -3.22 -11.83
N TYR A 101 4.98 -3.64 -12.44
CA TYR A 101 4.26 -2.79 -13.39
C TYR A 101 3.41 -1.73 -12.69
N GLU A 102 3.22 -1.89 -11.38
CA GLU A 102 2.23 -1.22 -10.57
C GLU A 102 2.62 -1.09 -9.10
N ILE A 103 2.11 -0.06 -8.44
CA ILE A 103 1.98 0.01 -6.98
C ILE A 103 0.56 0.43 -6.66
N VAL A 104 -0.08 -0.26 -5.71
CA VAL A 104 -1.43 0.09 -5.24
C VAL A 104 -1.42 0.42 -3.75
N ILE A 105 -2.05 1.53 -3.40
CA ILE A 105 -2.25 1.96 -2.01
C ILE A 105 -3.72 1.79 -1.65
N ASN A 106 -3.96 1.08 -0.54
CA ASN A 106 -5.29 0.92 0.05
C ASN A 106 -5.76 2.21 0.76
N SER A 107 -6.08 3.24 -0.02
CA SER A 107 -6.71 4.48 0.46
C SER A 107 -8.12 4.64 -0.11
N ASP A 108 -8.88 5.61 0.38
CA ASP A 108 -10.15 6.04 -0.21
C ASP A 108 -10.05 7.52 -0.62
N PRO A 109 -9.78 7.85 -1.90
CA PRO A 109 -9.71 6.96 -3.07
C PRO A 109 -8.48 6.04 -3.10
N CYS A 110 -8.61 4.88 -3.74
CA CYS A 110 -7.52 3.92 -3.94
C CYS A 110 -6.56 4.45 -5.00
N ILE A 111 -5.29 4.62 -4.62
CA ILE A 111 -4.27 5.17 -5.53
C ILE A 111 -3.57 4.00 -6.23
N ALA A 112 -3.56 4.04 -7.56
CA ALA A 112 -2.86 3.09 -8.41
C ALA A 112 -1.81 3.82 -9.25
N TYR A 113 -0.55 3.47 -9.04
CA TYR A 113 0.59 3.97 -9.78
C TYR A 113 0.89 3.08 -10.97
N LEU A 114 0.95 3.68 -12.16
CA LEU A 114 1.25 3.04 -13.44
C LEU A 114 2.61 3.52 -13.92
N MET A 115 3.47 2.61 -14.39
CA MET A 115 4.73 3.01 -15.03
C MET A 115 4.50 3.69 -16.38
N GLU A 116 5.22 4.77 -16.67
CA GLU A 116 5.12 5.45 -17.96
C GLU A 116 5.66 4.62 -19.14
N GLU A 117 6.62 3.74 -18.88
CA GLU A 117 7.30 2.91 -19.88
C GLU A 117 6.45 1.70 -20.33
N ASN A 118 5.31 1.47 -19.68
CA ASN A 118 4.39 0.40 -20.04
C ASN A 118 3.73 0.64 -21.40
N THR A 119 3.56 -0.44 -22.18
CA THR A 119 2.73 -0.42 -23.39
C THR A 119 1.26 -0.22 -23.05
N VAL A 120 0.42 0.22 -23.99
CA VAL A 120 -1.03 0.36 -23.72
C VAL A 120 -1.67 -0.93 -23.20
N THR A 121 -1.22 -2.09 -23.69
CA THR A 121 -1.69 -3.40 -23.23
C THR A 121 -1.32 -3.63 -21.77
N MET A 122 -0.07 -3.33 -21.41
CA MET A 122 0.39 -3.43 -20.03
C MET A 122 -0.35 -2.43 -19.12
N GLN A 123 -0.59 -1.21 -19.58
CA GLN A 123 -1.39 -0.23 -18.84
C GLN A 123 -2.81 -0.75 -18.58
N ALA A 124 -3.46 -1.32 -19.59
CA ALA A 124 -4.79 -1.92 -19.43
C ALA A 124 -4.78 -3.12 -18.45
N LEU A 125 -3.74 -3.96 -18.50
CA LEU A 125 -3.52 -5.03 -17.52
C LEU A 125 -3.38 -4.47 -16.11
N VAL A 126 -2.54 -3.45 -15.91
CA VAL A 126 -2.31 -2.83 -14.60
C VAL A 126 -3.60 -2.18 -14.08
N ILE A 127 -4.37 -1.51 -14.95
CA ILE A 127 -5.67 -0.93 -14.55
C ILE A 127 -6.61 -2.04 -14.08
N ALA A 128 -6.75 -3.14 -14.84
CA ALA A 128 -7.61 -4.24 -14.43
C ALA A 128 -7.12 -4.93 -13.14
N HIS A 129 -5.81 -5.11 -12.98
CA HIS A 129 -5.17 -5.77 -11.86
C HIS A 129 -5.19 -4.92 -10.58
N ALA A 130 -4.64 -3.72 -10.62
CA ALA A 130 -4.51 -2.83 -9.46
C ALA A 130 -5.83 -2.12 -9.12
N CYS A 131 -6.47 -1.46 -10.10
CA CYS A 131 -7.63 -0.60 -9.84
C CYS A 131 -8.91 -1.40 -9.55
N TYR A 132 -9.00 -2.64 -10.00
CA TYR A 132 -10.20 -3.48 -9.79
C TYR A 132 -9.90 -4.76 -9.02
N GLY A 133 -8.83 -5.47 -9.37
CA GLY A 133 -8.38 -6.66 -8.65
C GLY A 133 -8.02 -6.38 -7.19
N HIS A 134 -6.88 -5.72 -6.95
CA HIS A 134 -6.41 -5.40 -5.60
C HIS A 134 -7.39 -4.51 -4.83
N ASN A 135 -7.94 -3.48 -5.48
CA ASN A 135 -8.89 -2.58 -4.83
C ASN A 135 -10.12 -3.33 -4.29
N SER A 136 -10.72 -4.24 -5.08
CA SER A 136 -11.84 -5.05 -4.59
C SER A 136 -11.44 -6.01 -3.48
N PHE A 137 -10.22 -6.54 -3.53
CA PHE A 137 -9.68 -7.36 -2.45
C PHE A 137 -9.55 -6.56 -1.16
N PHE A 138 -8.94 -5.37 -1.21
CA PHE A 138 -8.76 -4.52 -0.04
C PHE A 138 -10.09 -4.11 0.57
N LYS A 139 -11.08 -3.75 -0.25
CA LYS A 139 -12.41 -3.36 0.23
C LYS A 139 -13.20 -4.52 0.83
N GLY A 140 -13.14 -5.70 0.21
CA GLY A 140 -13.94 -6.86 0.61
C GLY A 140 -13.31 -7.75 1.68
N ASN A 141 -11.98 -7.73 1.85
CA ASN A 141 -11.29 -8.66 2.74
C ASN A 141 -11.46 -8.29 4.22
N TYR A 142 -11.87 -9.27 5.02
CA TYR A 142 -12.12 -9.12 6.44
C TYR A 142 -10.92 -8.57 7.23
N LEU A 143 -9.68 -8.97 6.91
CA LEU A 143 -8.49 -8.47 7.60
C LEU A 143 -8.27 -6.99 7.28
N PHE A 144 -8.42 -6.57 6.03
CA PHE A 144 -8.31 -5.17 5.66
C PHE A 144 -9.40 -4.32 6.33
N GLN A 145 -10.65 -4.76 6.32
CA GLN A 145 -11.75 -4.06 7.00
C GLN A 145 -11.55 -3.91 8.52
N THR A 146 -10.84 -4.86 9.14
CA THR A 146 -10.59 -4.88 10.58
C THR A 146 -9.37 -4.05 10.98
N TRP A 147 -8.30 -4.11 10.20
CA TRP A 147 -6.98 -3.59 10.59
C TRP A 147 -6.58 -2.31 9.88
N THR A 148 -7.23 -1.98 8.77
CA THR A 148 -6.95 -0.77 7.98
C THR A 148 -8.10 0.20 8.04
N ASP A 149 -7.76 1.48 7.95
CA ASP A 149 -8.71 2.56 7.69
C ASP A 149 -8.20 3.32 6.46
N ALA A 150 -8.73 2.92 5.30
CA ALA A 150 -8.33 3.48 4.01
C ALA A 150 -8.61 4.99 3.91
N SER A 151 -9.61 5.50 4.63
CA SER A 151 -10.01 6.91 4.57
C SER A 151 -9.04 7.84 5.31
N SER A 152 -8.37 7.35 6.37
CA SER A 152 -7.57 8.19 7.28
C SER A 152 -6.07 7.96 7.18
N ILE A 153 -5.63 6.95 6.43
CA ILE A 153 -4.21 6.57 6.36
C ILE A 153 -3.32 7.69 5.79
N ILE A 154 -3.75 8.39 4.74
CA ILE A 154 -2.94 9.46 4.12
C ILE A 154 -2.74 10.62 5.11
N ASP A 155 -3.81 11.04 5.77
CA ASP A 155 -3.75 12.08 6.80
C ASP A 155 -2.88 11.67 7.98
N TYR A 156 -2.94 10.39 8.37
CA TYR A 156 -2.11 9.85 9.44
C TYR A 156 -0.62 9.88 9.09
N LEU A 157 -0.26 9.53 7.85
CA LEU A 157 1.12 9.59 7.37
C LEU A 157 1.65 11.03 7.28
N LEU A 158 0.81 11.96 6.83
CA LEU A 158 1.11 13.40 6.86
C LEU A 158 1.36 13.90 8.29
N PHE A 159 0.51 13.49 9.24
CA PHE A 159 0.70 13.78 10.66
C PHE A 159 2.03 13.21 11.17
N ALA A 160 2.29 11.92 10.93
CA ALA A 160 3.51 11.24 11.39
C ALA A 160 4.77 11.92 10.86
N LYS A 161 4.80 12.27 9.56
CA LYS A 161 5.91 12.97 8.94
C LYS A 161 6.16 14.34 9.59
N LYS A 162 5.11 15.14 9.80
CA LYS A 162 5.21 16.46 10.44
C LYS A 162 5.68 16.34 11.90
N TYR A 163 5.09 15.42 12.65
CA TYR A 163 5.43 15.20 14.04
C TYR A 163 6.91 14.80 14.22
N LEU A 164 7.42 13.89 13.39
CA LEU A 164 8.82 13.48 13.44
C LEU A 164 9.77 14.63 13.04
N ALA A 165 9.43 15.42 12.02
CA ALA A 165 10.20 16.61 11.67
C ALA A 165 10.26 17.64 12.81
N GLU A 166 9.14 17.88 13.50
CA GLU A 166 9.12 18.75 14.68
C GLU A 166 9.93 18.18 15.85
N CYS A 167 9.95 16.86 16.03
CA CYS A 167 10.79 16.20 17.02
C CYS A 167 12.28 16.34 16.69
N GLU A 168 12.65 16.18 15.41
CA GLU A 168 14.04 16.36 14.94
C GLU A 168 14.53 17.79 15.19
N GLU A 169 13.68 18.80 14.98
CA GLU A 169 14.00 20.20 15.24
C GLU A 169 14.18 20.49 16.74
N ARG A 170 13.34 19.89 17.60
CA ARG A 170 13.34 20.15 19.06
C ARG A 170 14.38 19.34 19.84
N TYR A 171 14.54 18.07 19.51
CA TYR A 171 15.34 17.11 20.28
C TYR A 171 16.63 16.67 19.58
N GLY A 172 16.79 17.04 18.30
CA GLY A 172 17.94 16.71 17.48
C GLY A 172 17.76 15.39 16.73
N VAL A 173 18.31 15.36 15.51
CA VAL A 173 18.18 14.23 14.57
C VAL A 173 18.68 12.91 15.16
N GLN A 174 19.84 12.92 15.83
CA GLN A 174 20.48 11.70 16.34
C GLN A 174 19.63 10.98 17.40
N GLU A 175 18.97 11.73 18.29
CA GLU A 175 18.15 11.14 19.35
C GLU A 175 16.84 10.57 18.79
N VAL A 176 16.21 11.27 17.84
CA VAL A 176 15.01 10.79 17.15
C VAL A 176 15.32 9.55 16.31
N GLU A 177 16.42 9.57 15.56
CA GLU A 177 16.86 8.44 14.71
C GLU A 177 17.14 7.19 15.55
N LYS A 178 17.84 7.31 16.68
CA LYS A 178 18.12 6.19 17.58
C LYS A 178 16.84 5.53 18.13
N LEU A 179 15.83 6.34 18.44
CA LEU A 179 14.52 5.84 18.85
C LEU A 179 13.80 5.16 17.70
N LEU A 180 13.78 5.79 16.52
CA LEU A 180 13.17 5.24 15.31
C LEU A 180 13.81 3.89 14.94
N ASP A 181 15.14 3.79 14.95
CA ASP A 181 15.89 2.56 14.72
C ASP A 181 15.42 1.43 15.62
N SER A 182 15.30 1.73 16.92
CA SER A 182 14.84 0.78 17.93
C SER A 182 13.41 0.32 17.65
N CYS A 183 12.53 1.25 17.24
CA CYS A 183 11.15 0.94 16.87
C CYS A 183 11.07 0.12 15.57
N HIS A 184 11.86 0.46 14.57
CA HIS A 184 11.94 -0.26 13.28
C HIS A 184 12.44 -1.69 13.45
N ALA A 185 13.41 -1.92 14.34
CA ALA A 185 13.87 -3.27 14.68
C ALA A 185 12.75 -4.14 15.26
N LEU A 186 11.79 -3.53 15.97
CA LEU A 186 10.66 -4.20 16.60
C LEU A 186 9.37 -4.14 15.78
N MET A 187 9.39 -3.52 14.59
CA MET A 187 8.21 -3.25 13.74
C MET A 187 7.36 -4.51 13.48
N ASN A 188 8.00 -5.65 13.23
CA ASN A 188 7.32 -6.92 12.96
C ASN A 188 6.63 -7.53 14.19
N PHE A 189 6.96 -7.07 15.40
CA PHE A 189 6.34 -7.43 16.68
C PHE A 189 5.40 -6.32 17.18
N GLY A 190 5.08 -5.33 16.34
CA GLY A 190 4.22 -4.19 16.65
C GLY A 190 2.73 -4.43 16.43
N VAL A 191 2.31 -5.69 16.21
CA VAL A 191 0.94 -6.03 15.80
C VAL A 191 0.32 -6.97 16.81
N ASP A 192 -0.81 -6.57 17.38
CA ASP A 192 -1.66 -7.49 18.14
C ASP A 192 -2.40 -8.38 17.15
N ARG A 193 -2.23 -9.70 17.20
CA ARG A 193 -2.91 -10.57 16.22
C ARG A 193 -4.37 -10.87 16.59
N TYR A 194 -4.75 -10.58 17.84
CA TYR A 194 -6.00 -11.05 18.44
C TYR A 194 -6.91 -9.94 19.01
N LYS A 195 -6.42 -8.70 19.14
CA LYS A 195 -7.21 -7.56 19.69
C LYS A 195 -7.53 -6.55 18.60
N ARG A 196 -8.82 -6.37 18.31
CA ARG A 196 -9.28 -5.44 17.28
C ARG A 196 -9.08 -3.99 17.73
N PRO A 197 -8.46 -3.12 16.92
CA PRO A 197 -8.40 -1.69 17.19
C PRO A 197 -9.77 -1.05 16.98
N GLU A 198 -10.18 -0.14 17.85
CA GLU A 198 -11.35 0.70 17.59
C GLU A 198 -11.04 1.73 16.50
N LYS A 199 -12.00 1.96 15.59
CA LYS A 199 -11.93 3.03 14.59
C LYS A 199 -12.14 4.36 15.33
N ILE A 200 -11.06 5.10 15.57
CA ILE A 200 -11.08 6.38 16.27
C ILE A 200 -10.71 7.47 15.27
N SER A 201 -11.48 8.55 15.24
CA SER A 201 -11.25 9.67 14.33
C SER A 201 -9.98 10.46 14.69
N ILE A 202 -9.32 11.09 13.71
CA ILE A 202 -8.11 11.91 13.91
C ILE A 202 -8.37 13.10 14.87
N THR A 203 -9.57 13.66 14.86
CA THR A 203 -9.95 14.74 15.80
C THR A 203 -10.02 14.23 17.24
N GLU A 204 -10.56 13.03 17.44
CA GLU A 204 -10.55 12.34 18.73
C GLU A 204 -9.12 11.90 19.11
N GLU A 205 -8.30 11.57 18.12
CA GLU A 205 -6.90 11.18 18.32
C GLU A 205 -6.07 12.33 18.89
N LYS A 206 -6.21 13.54 18.34
CA LYS A 206 -5.57 14.78 18.83
C LYS A 206 -6.11 15.22 20.18
N ALA A 207 -7.43 15.22 20.37
CA ALA A 207 -8.02 15.55 21.68
C ALA A 207 -7.54 14.59 22.77
N ARG A 208 -7.48 13.30 22.47
CA ARG A 208 -6.90 12.30 23.37
C ARG A 208 -5.38 12.43 23.50
N GLN A 209 -4.66 13.04 22.56
CA GLN A 209 -3.22 13.28 22.69
C GLN A 209 -2.98 14.28 23.82
N GLU A 210 -3.69 15.42 23.79
CA GLU A 210 -3.63 16.45 24.83
C GLU A 210 -4.10 15.90 26.19
N GLU A 211 -5.18 15.11 26.21
CA GLU A 211 -5.66 14.46 27.43
C GLU A 211 -4.68 13.41 27.98
N ARG A 212 -3.98 12.69 27.10
CA ARG A 212 -2.96 11.70 27.49
C ARG A 212 -1.68 12.35 28.00
N GLU A 213 -1.25 13.44 27.38
CA GLU A 213 -0.12 14.24 27.89
C GLU A 213 -0.42 14.75 29.31
N ALA A 214 -1.64 15.25 29.53
CA ALA A 214 -2.10 15.68 30.85
C ALA A 214 -2.16 14.52 31.88
N TYR A 215 -2.66 13.34 31.47
CA TYR A 215 -2.72 12.15 32.33
C TYR A 215 -1.33 11.56 32.64
N LEU A 216 -0.41 11.55 31.68
CA LEU A 216 0.95 11.06 31.92
C LEU A 216 1.72 11.99 32.85
N GLN A 217 1.53 13.31 32.72
CA GLN A 217 2.09 14.27 33.68
C GLN A 217 1.56 14.06 35.11
N SER A 218 0.30 13.61 35.27
CA SER A 218 -0.26 13.33 36.60
C SER A 218 0.29 12.04 37.22
N GLN A 219 0.48 10.97 36.44
CA GLN A 219 1.06 9.71 36.95
C GLN A 219 2.55 9.82 37.29
N VAL A 220 3.35 10.54 36.50
CA VAL A 220 4.75 10.80 36.83
C VAL A 220 4.81 11.52 38.18
N ASN A 221 3.96 12.52 38.41
CA ASN A 221 3.90 13.21 39.71
C ASN A 221 3.51 12.31 40.90
N GLU A 222 2.70 11.26 40.70
CA GLU A 222 2.37 10.30 41.76
C GLU A 222 3.52 9.34 42.08
N LEU A 223 4.20 8.80 41.05
CA LEU A 223 5.38 7.93 41.20
C LEU A 223 6.55 8.65 41.91
N TRP A 224 6.71 9.96 41.68
CA TRP A 224 7.72 10.78 42.36
C TRP A 224 7.29 11.32 43.72
N ARG A 225 5.99 11.26 44.07
CA ARG A 225 5.49 11.66 45.41
C ARG A 225 5.67 10.61 46.48
N THR A 226 5.83 9.33 46.13
CA THR A 226 6.11 8.26 47.09
C THR A 226 7.60 8.08 47.32
N VAL A 227 8.21 9.01 48.07
CA VAL A 227 9.45 8.72 48.79
C VAL A 227 9.13 7.64 49.84
N PRO A 228 9.84 6.50 49.90
CA PRO A 228 9.45 5.42 50.82
C PRO A 228 9.68 5.87 52.27
N ARG A 229 8.62 5.92 53.08
CA ARG A 229 8.76 5.66 54.51
C ARG A 229 8.86 4.15 54.68
N ALA A 230 9.97 3.71 55.27
CA ALA A 230 10.26 2.31 55.53
C ALA A 230 9.02 1.56 56.05
N LYS A 231 8.52 0.62 55.25
CA LYS A 231 7.56 -0.38 55.68
C LYS A 231 8.19 -1.76 55.53
N THR A 232 7.89 -2.54 56.55
CA THR A 232 8.28 -3.90 56.86
C THR A 232 8.22 -4.80 55.62
N LYS A 233 9.19 -5.72 55.48
CA LYS A 233 9.22 -6.75 54.45
C LYS A 233 7.96 -7.62 54.52
N GLU A 234 6.96 -7.29 53.71
CA GLU A 234 5.98 -8.27 53.24
C GLU A 234 6.66 -9.06 52.11
N GLU A 235 6.41 -10.37 52.08
CA GLU A 235 6.98 -11.26 51.07
C GLU A 235 6.59 -10.78 49.67
N ASP A 236 7.61 -10.44 48.87
CA ASP A 236 7.51 -9.97 47.49
C ASP A 236 6.92 -11.12 46.64
N ILE A 237 5.59 -11.26 46.63
CA ILE A 237 4.91 -12.01 45.59
C ILE A 237 5.20 -11.21 44.32
N LYS A 238 6.19 -11.63 43.53
CA LYS A 238 6.45 -11.07 42.21
C LYS A 238 5.22 -11.30 41.36
N GLU A 239 4.28 -10.36 41.38
CA GLU A 239 3.16 -10.35 40.46
C GLU A 239 3.75 -10.40 39.05
N ARG A 240 3.25 -11.34 38.24
CA ARG A 240 3.70 -11.50 36.88
C ARG A 240 3.31 -10.24 36.11
N PHE A 241 4.30 -9.45 35.72
CA PHE A 241 4.11 -8.24 34.93
C PHE A 241 4.61 -8.47 33.51
N PRO A 242 3.80 -8.20 32.47
CA PRO A 242 2.37 -7.86 32.52
C PRO A 242 1.49 -9.05 32.96
N SER A 243 0.30 -8.74 33.49
CA SER A 243 -0.67 -9.73 33.98
C SER A 243 -1.12 -10.70 32.88
N GLU A 244 -1.20 -10.22 31.64
CA GLU A 244 -1.40 -11.02 30.44
C GLU A 244 -0.20 -10.86 29.50
N PRO A 245 0.24 -11.94 28.81
CA PRO A 245 1.25 -11.84 27.76
C PRO A 245 0.83 -10.85 26.67
N GLN A 246 1.68 -9.86 26.39
CA GLN A 246 1.49 -8.91 25.29
C GLN A 246 2.35 -9.35 24.10
N GLU A 247 1.71 -9.68 22.99
CA GLU A 247 2.41 -10.01 21.74
C GLU A 247 2.96 -8.75 21.07
N ASN A 248 2.23 -7.63 21.19
CA ASN A 248 2.63 -6.34 20.65
C ASN A 248 3.66 -5.64 21.55
N LEU A 249 4.94 -5.81 21.21
CA LEU A 249 6.04 -5.22 21.98
C LEU A 249 6.01 -3.69 21.92
N LEU A 250 5.69 -3.09 20.78
CA LEU A 250 5.60 -1.64 20.66
C LEU A 250 4.46 -1.08 21.52
N TYR A 251 3.31 -1.77 21.58
CA TYR A 251 2.22 -1.40 22.48
C TYR A 251 2.62 -1.52 23.95
N PHE A 252 3.31 -2.60 24.29
CA PHE A 252 3.81 -2.82 25.64
C PHE A 252 4.74 -1.67 26.07
N PHE A 253 5.69 -1.27 25.23
CA PHE A 253 6.58 -0.13 25.53
C PHE A 253 5.82 1.20 25.59
N GLU A 254 4.89 1.46 24.66
CA GLU A 254 4.04 2.66 24.68
C GLU A 254 3.33 2.86 26.03
N LYS A 255 2.79 1.76 26.61
CA LYS A 255 2.01 1.81 27.85
C LYS A 255 2.84 1.72 29.11
N HIS A 256 3.84 0.85 29.12
CA HIS A 256 4.49 0.42 30.35
C HIS A 256 5.91 0.95 30.55
N ALA A 257 6.56 1.52 29.53
CA ALA A 257 7.92 2.03 29.70
C ALA A 257 7.91 3.34 30.52
N PRO A 258 8.41 3.35 31.76
CA PRO A 258 8.30 4.51 32.64
C PRO A 258 9.25 5.65 32.23
N LEU A 259 10.34 5.32 31.54
CA LEU A 259 11.39 6.26 31.13
C LEU A 259 11.11 6.96 29.80
N LEU A 260 10.07 6.56 29.05
CA LEU A 260 9.74 7.21 27.79
C LEU A 260 9.05 8.54 28.04
N GLU A 261 9.66 9.60 27.52
CA GLU A 261 9.07 10.93 27.44
C GLU A 261 7.82 10.93 26.54
N PRO A 262 6.90 11.90 26.70
CA PRO A 262 5.66 11.94 25.91
C PRO A 262 5.90 11.87 24.40
N TRP A 263 6.93 12.57 23.90
CA TRP A 263 7.24 12.55 22.46
C TRP A 263 7.76 11.20 21.99
N GLN A 264 8.57 10.53 22.79
CA GLN A 264 9.11 9.21 22.45
C GLN A 264 8.00 8.16 22.37
N ARG A 265 7.00 8.24 23.25
CA ARG A 265 5.83 7.35 23.21
C ARG A 265 5.01 7.55 21.94
N GLU A 266 4.85 8.78 21.48
CA GLU A 266 4.13 9.05 20.24
C GLU A 266 4.91 8.53 19.02
N VAL A 267 6.26 8.62 19.00
CA VAL A 267 7.09 7.97 17.97
C VAL A 267 6.89 6.45 17.95
N VAL A 268 6.93 5.79 19.11
CA VAL A 268 6.65 4.34 19.23
C VAL A 268 5.26 4.00 18.67
N ARG A 269 4.26 4.83 18.98
CA ARG A 269 2.89 4.65 18.50
C ARG A 269 2.77 4.85 16.99
N ILE A 270 3.46 5.83 16.42
CA ILE A 270 3.52 6.08 14.96
C ILE A 270 4.01 4.83 14.25
N VAL A 271 5.16 4.30 14.68
CA VAL A 271 5.74 3.08 14.08
C VAL A 271 4.79 1.91 14.25
N ARG A 272 4.17 1.75 15.42
CA ARG A 272 3.18 0.70 15.70
C ARG A 272 1.97 0.76 14.77
N LYS A 273 1.34 1.92 14.62
CA LYS A 273 0.16 2.10 13.76
C LYS A 273 0.47 1.81 12.29
N ILE A 274 1.62 2.27 11.80
CA ILE A 274 2.06 2.00 10.44
C ILE A 274 2.32 0.49 10.26
N SER A 275 2.99 -0.16 11.21
CA SER A 275 3.23 -1.61 11.20
C SER A 275 1.93 -2.41 11.10
N GLN A 276 0.94 -2.00 11.88
CA GLN A 276 -0.36 -2.64 11.95
C GLN A 276 -1.17 -2.47 10.66
N TYR A 277 -1.11 -1.29 10.05
CA TYR A 277 -1.77 -1.03 8.77
C TYR A 277 -1.27 -1.97 7.65
N PHE A 278 0.03 -2.24 7.59
CA PHE A 278 0.62 -3.14 6.58
C PHE A 278 0.54 -4.63 6.92
N TYR A 279 0.05 -4.98 8.10
CA TYR A 279 -0.02 -6.37 8.53
C TYR A 279 -0.89 -7.26 7.62
N PRO A 280 -2.11 -6.85 7.22
CA PRO A 280 -2.94 -7.65 6.32
C PRO A 280 -2.25 -7.93 4.99
N GLN A 281 -1.57 -6.92 4.40
CA GLN A 281 -0.91 -7.05 3.11
C GLN A 281 0.19 -8.13 3.12
N LYS A 282 0.97 -8.21 4.21
CA LYS A 282 1.97 -9.29 4.39
C LYS A 282 1.31 -10.66 4.55
N GLN A 283 0.20 -10.73 5.28
CA GLN A 283 -0.46 -11.99 5.59
C GLN A 283 -1.24 -12.57 4.40
N THR A 284 -1.85 -11.72 3.57
CA THR A 284 -2.71 -12.13 2.47
C THR A 284 -2.06 -11.99 1.11
N GLN A 285 -0.74 -11.79 1.03
CA GLN A 285 -0.04 -11.47 -0.22
C GLN A 285 -0.44 -12.42 -1.37
N VAL A 286 -0.30 -13.73 -1.17
CA VAL A 286 -0.63 -14.74 -2.21
C VAL A 286 -2.10 -14.69 -2.61
N MET A 287 -3.01 -14.48 -1.65
CA MET A 287 -4.45 -14.40 -1.92
C MET A 287 -4.82 -13.10 -2.65
N ASN A 288 -4.16 -11.99 -2.29
CA ASN A 288 -4.34 -10.69 -2.92
C ASN A 288 -3.89 -10.72 -4.38
N GLU A 289 -2.67 -11.23 -4.64
CA GLU A 289 -2.18 -11.40 -6.01
C GLU A 289 -3.06 -12.37 -6.79
N GLY A 290 -3.39 -13.54 -6.22
CA GLY A 290 -4.26 -14.51 -6.89
C GLY A 290 -5.65 -13.95 -7.24
N TRP A 291 -6.23 -13.12 -6.37
CA TRP A 291 -7.50 -12.45 -6.63
C TRP A 291 -7.39 -11.42 -7.76
N ALA A 292 -6.34 -10.60 -7.76
CA ALA A 292 -6.10 -9.64 -8.82
C ALA A 292 -5.78 -10.33 -10.16
N THR A 293 -5.00 -11.41 -10.13
CA THR A 293 -4.69 -12.26 -11.29
C THR A 293 -5.91 -13.01 -11.82
N PHE A 294 -6.88 -13.33 -10.98
CA PHE A 294 -8.16 -13.85 -11.46
C PHE A 294 -8.92 -12.76 -12.23
N TRP A 295 -9.10 -11.59 -11.62
CA TRP A 295 -9.94 -10.54 -12.18
C TRP A 295 -9.35 -9.87 -13.42
N HIS A 296 -8.05 -9.58 -13.46
CA HIS A 296 -7.47 -8.98 -14.66
C HIS A 296 -7.61 -9.91 -15.89
N TYR A 297 -7.59 -11.22 -15.68
CA TYR A 297 -7.73 -12.23 -16.71
C TYR A 297 -9.18 -12.31 -17.16
N THR A 298 -10.12 -12.39 -16.22
CA THR A 298 -11.55 -12.40 -16.53
C THR A 298 -11.99 -11.13 -17.26
N ILE A 299 -11.56 -9.95 -16.78
CA ILE A 299 -11.97 -8.67 -17.38
C ILE A 299 -11.40 -8.50 -18.79
N LEU A 300 -10.10 -8.76 -18.99
CA LEU A 300 -9.48 -8.58 -20.30
C LEU A 300 -9.95 -9.60 -21.34
N ASN A 301 -10.22 -10.85 -20.95
CA ASN A 301 -10.83 -11.83 -21.85
C ASN A 301 -12.28 -11.45 -22.20
N HIS A 302 -13.06 -10.91 -21.24
CA HIS A 302 -14.41 -10.41 -21.53
C HIS A 302 -14.38 -9.29 -22.59
N LEU A 303 -13.45 -8.33 -22.46
CA LEU A 303 -13.28 -7.27 -23.46
C LEU A 303 -12.90 -7.83 -24.84
N TYR A 304 -12.13 -8.92 -24.88
CA TYR A 304 -11.77 -9.60 -26.11
C TYR A 304 -12.97 -10.31 -26.74
N ASP A 305 -13.76 -11.03 -25.95
CA ASP A 305 -14.98 -11.71 -26.40
C ASP A 305 -16.03 -10.75 -26.97
N GLU A 306 -16.11 -9.52 -26.43
CA GLU A 306 -16.96 -8.44 -26.96
C GLU A 306 -16.38 -7.73 -28.19
N GLY A 307 -15.14 -8.05 -28.58
CA GLY A 307 -14.42 -7.43 -29.70
C GLY A 307 -14.00 -5.98 -29.45
N ILE A 308 -13.84 -5.58 -28.17
CA ILE A 308 -13.33 -4.25 -27.77
C ILE A 308 -11.81 -4.18 -27.91
N VAL A 309 -11.11 -5.28 -27.64
CA VAL A 309 -9.66 -5.41 -27.85
C VAL A 309 -9.33 -6.41 -28.97
N SER A 310 -8.15 -6.28 -29.56
CA SER A 310 -7.73 -7.06 -30.72
C SER A 310 -7.04 -8.37 -30.36
N GLU A 311 -6.82 -9.24 -31.36
CA GLU A 311 -5.95 -10.42 -31.23
C GLU A 311 -4.51 -10.06 -30.86
N LYS A 312 -4.00 -8.91 -31.33
CA LYS A 312 -2.65 -8.44 -30.98
C LYS A 312 -2.57 -8.14 -29.47
N PHE A 313 -3.55 -7.42 -28.96
CA PHE A 313 -3.66 -7.08 -27.54
C PHE A 313 -3.70 -8.35 -26.68
N ILE A 314 -4.55 -9.32 -27.02
CA ILE A 314 -4.71 -10.51 -26.17
C ILE A 314 -3.45 -11.39 -26.16
N LEU A 315 -2.72 -11.48 -27.28
CA LEU A 315 -1.46 -12.24 -27.34
C LEU A 315 -0.37 -11.62 -26.46
N GLU A 316 -0.24 -10.29 -26.47
CA GLU A 316 0.69 -9.58 -25.58
C GLU A 316 0.28 -9.73 -24.11
N PHE A 317 -1.01 -9.56 -23.81
CA PHE A 317 -1.56 -9.79 -22.47
C PHE A 317 -1.25 -11.20 -21.94
N LEU A 318 -1.48 -12.25 -22.74
CA LEU A 318 -1.25 -13.63 -22.31
C LEU A 318 0.24 -13.89 -22.03
N HIS A 319 1.15 -13.26 -22.77
CA HIS A 319 2.58 -13.33 -22.49
C HIS A 319 2.94 -12.68 -21.15
N SER A 320 2.39 -11.49 -20.86
CA SER A 320 2.59 -10.82 -19.57
C SER A 320 1.97 -11.61 -18.41
N HIS A 321 0.73 -12.08 -18.56
CA HIS A 321 0.02 -12.86 -17.54
C HIS A 321 0.78 -14.16 -17.21
N THR A 322 1.22 -14.91 -18.22
CA THR A 322 1.98 -16.15 -17.99
C THR A 322 3.33 -15.88 -17.32
N SER A 323 3.97 -14.75 -17.62
CA SER A 323 5.23 -14.36 -16.97
C SER A 323 5.04 -14.03 -15.48
N VAL A 324 3.89 -13.47 -15.10
CA VAL A 324 3.53 -13.20 -13.69
C VAL A 324 3.20 -14.50 -12.95
N VAL A 325 2.45 -15.42 -13.58
CA VAL A 325 2.05 -16.70 -12.96
C VAL A 325 3.22 -17.69 -12.84
N ALA A 326 4.20 -17.62 -13.74
CA ALA A 326 5.33 -18.53 -13.78
C ALA A 326 6.54 -18.09 -12.93
N GLN A 327 6.45 -17.00 -12.15
CA GLN A 327 7.56 -16.56 -11.29
C GLN A 327 7.92 -17.68 -10.28
N PRO A 328 9.13 -18.26 -10.36
CA PRO A 328 9.55 -19.39 -9.52
C PRO A 328 9.86 -19.02 -8.07
#